data_AF-A0A974PS89-F1
#
_entry.id   AF-A0A974PS89-F1
#
_cell.length_a   1.000
_cell.length_b   1.000
_cell.length_c   1.000
_cell.angle_alpha   90.00
_cell.angle_beta   90.00
_cell.angle_gamma   90.00
#
_symmetry.space_group_name_H-M   'P 1'
#
loop_
_entity.id
_entity.type
_entity.pdbx_description
1 polymer ?
#
loop_
_entity_poly.entity_id
_entity_poly.type
_entity_poly.pdbx_seq_one_letter_code
_entity_poly.pdbx_strand_id
1 'polypeptide(L)'
;MAVTLNDLKEHLRLSSGDEDAVLSRQLAVASVMIGQKVGGLDQFNGSIPAPIDLAILMYAAHLYSNREATTYGTQVYSLPLGVEDLISAWSFPVPLAIR
;
A
#
# COMPACT_ATOMS: atom_id res chain seq x y z
N MET A 1 13.61 4.59 1.16
CA MET A 1 12.16 4.29 1.24
C MET A 1 11.46 5.51 0.67
N ALA A 2 10.70 5.38 -0.41
CA ALA A 2 10.16 6.57 -1.10
C ALA A 2 9.06 7.28 -0.31
N VAL A 3 8.41 6.58 0.61
CA VAL A 3 7.45 7.14 1.57
C VAL A 3 7.96 6.99 3.01
N THR A 4 7.71 8.00 3.82
CA THR A 4 8.16 8.09 5.22
C THR A 4 7.01 7.82 6.20
N LEU A 5 7.35 7.61 7.47
CA LEU A 5 6.35 7.52 8.55
C LEU A 5 5.51 8.80 8.65
N ASN A 6 6.11 9.97 8.41
CA ASN A 6 5.39 11.23 8.49
C ASN A 6 4.33 11.33 7.37
N ASP A 7 4.66 10.88 6.16
CA ASP A 7 3.70 10.86 5.03
C ASP A 7 2.50 9.96 5.34
N LEU A 8 2.73 8.81 5.98
CA LEU A 8 1.65 7.93 6.43
C LEU A 8 0.79 8.57 7.51
N LYS A 9 1.39 9.29 8.47
CA LYS A 9 0.64 10.03 9.49
C LYS A 9 -0.20 11.14 8.88
N GLU A 10 0.35 11.90 7.93
CA GLU A 10 -0.39 12.92 7.19
C GLU A 10 -1.56 12.31 6.40
N HIS A 11 -1.33 11.17 5.74
CA HIS A 11 -2.37 10.43 5.01
C HIS A 11 -3.52 9.98 5.93
N LEU A 12 -3.20 9.48 7.13
CA LEU A 12 -4.17 9.03 8.13
C LEU A 12 -4.75 10.17 8.99
N ARG A 13 -4.27 11.41 8.82
CA ARG A 13 -4.61 12.59 9.64
C ARG A 13 -4.30 12.38 11.12
N LEU A 14 -3.17 11.75 11.41
CA LEU A 14 -2.66 11.53 12.77
C LEU A 14 -1.60 12.58 13.10
N SER A 15 -1.69 13.18 14.29
CA SER A 15 -0.72 14.17 14.78
C SER A 15 0.07 13.72 16.00
N SER A 16 -0.35 12.64 16.68
CA SER A 16 0.41 12.07 17.82
C SER A 16 1.40 11.00 17.34
N GLY A 17 2.38 10.70 18.19
CA GLY A 17 3.41 9.67 17.95
C GLY A 17 3.14 8.33 18.64
N ASP A 18 2.01 8.17 19.34
CA ASP A 18 1.74 7.00 20.19
C ASP A 18 1.70 5.68 19.39
N GLU A 19 1.35 5.76 18.11
CA GLU A 19 1.24 4.62 17.21
C GLU A 19 2.41 4.50 16.22
N ASP A 20 3.47 5.31 16.35
CA ASP A 20 4.62 5.33 15.42
C ASP A 20 5.23 3.94 15.21
N ALA A 21 5.30 3.13 16.27
CA ALA A 21 5.82 1.76 16.19
C ALA A 21 4.91 0.82 15.38
N VAL A 22 3.59 0.98 15.47
CA VAL A 22 2.62 0.18 14.71
C VAL A 22 2.64 0.61 13.24
N LEU A 23 2.55 1.92 12.99
CA LEU A 23 2.56 2.50 11.65
C LEU A 23 3.84 2.16 10.89
N SER A 24 5.00 2.22 11.56
CA SER A 24 6.28 1.85 10.93
C SER A 24 6.31 0.38 10.47
N ARG A 25 5.76 -0.54 11.28
CA ARG A 25 5.67 -1.96 10.88
C ARG A 25 4.73 -2.16 9.69
N GLN A 26 3.58 -1.49 9.69
CA GLN A 26 2.61 -1.59 8.60
C GLN A 26 3.14 -0.98 7.30
N LEU A 27 3.84 0.15 7.39
CA LEU A 27 4.49 0.80 6.25
C LEU A 27 5.58 -0.10 5.64
N ALA A 28 6.37 -0.78 6.47
CA ALA A 28 7.36 -1.74 6.00
C ALA A 28 6.71 -2.92 5.28
N VAL A 29 5.62 -3.49 5.82
CA VAL A 29 4.86 -4.57 5.18
C VAL A 29 4.25 -4.10 3.86
N ALA A 30 3.60 -2.93 3.84
CA ALA A 30 3.00 -2.36 2.63
C ALA A 30 4.05 -2.15 1.52
N SER A 31 5.22 -1.63 1.87
CA SER A 31 6.32 -1.43 0.92
C SER A 31 6.78 -2.74 0.29
N VAL A 32 6.91 -3.81 1.09
CA VAL A 32 7.27 -5.15 0.58
C VAL A 32 6.17 -5.71 -0.34
N MET A 33 4.91 -5.63 0.07
CA MET A 33 3.79 -6.18 -0.70
C MET A 33 3.59 -5.47 -2.05
N ILE A 34 3.64 -4.13 -2.06
CA ILE A 34 3.58 -3.36 -3.31
C ILE A 34 4.82 -3.63 -4.15
N GLY A 35 6.01 -3.67 -3.53
CA GLY A 35 7.25 -4.04 -4.20
C GLY A 35 7.14 -5.37 -4.94
N GLN A 36 6.59 -6.41 -4.32
CA GLN A 36 6.37 -7.71 -4.97
C GLN A 36 5.44 -7.61 -6.18
N LYS A 37 4.38 -6.79 -6.10
CA LYS A 37 3.41 -6.63 -7.19
C LYS A 37 3.99 -5.95 -8.43
N VAL A 38 4.95 -5.05 -8.25
CA VAL A 38 5.59 -4.31 -9.35
C VAL A 38 6.91 -4.93 -9.83
N GLY A 39 7.38 -6.02 -9.20
CA GLY A 39 8.65 -6.67 -9.54
C GLY A 39 9.90 -6.16 -8.84
N GLY A 40 9.71 -5.51 -7.70
CA GLY A 40 10.75 -5.01 -6.80
C GLY A 40 10.86 -3.49 -6.89
N LEU A 41 11.07 -2.83 -5.75
CA LEU A 41 11.28 -1.38 -5.72
C LEU A 41 12.68 -0.97 -6.20
N ASP A 42 13.64 -1.89 -6.15
CA ASP A 42 15.03 -1.65 -6.55
C ASP A 42 15.18 -1.31 -8.04
N GLN A 43 14.24 -1.76 -8.89
CA GLN A 43 14.25 -1.47 -10.33
C GLN A 43 14.13 0.03 -10.63
N PHE A 44 13.61 0.82 -9.69
CA PHE A 44 13.41 2.26 -9.86
C PHE A 44 14.64 3.09 -9.47
N ASN A 45 15.76 2.45 -9.08
CA ASN A 45 17.02 3.12 -8.71
C ASN A 45 16.84 4.28 -7.71
N GLY A 46 15.90 4.12 -6.77
CA GLY A 46 15.56 5.13 -5.76
C GLY A 46 14.58 6.21 -6.21
N SER A 47 14.26 6.31 -7.50
CA SER A 47 13.26 7.23 -8.05
C SER A 47 11.93 6.52 -8.25
N ILE A 48 11.23 6.22 -7.17
CA ILE A 48 9.95 5.51 -7.21
C ILE A 48 8.87 6.44 -7.80
N PRO A 49 8.07 5.99 -8.78
CA PRO A 49 6.94 6.74 -9.32
C PRO A 49 5.89 7.08 -8.25
N ALA A 50 5.36 8.30 -8.30
CA ALA A 50 4.32 8.77 -7.36
C ALA A 50 3.07 7.85 -7.23
N PRO A 51 2.58 7.17 -8.28
CA PRO A 51 1.47 6.21 -8.13
C PRO A 51 1.81 5.03 -7.21
N ILE A 52 3.07 4.59 -7.20
CA ILE A 52 3.54 3.49 -6.34
C ILE A 52 3.63 3.97 -4.89
N ASP A 53 4.08 5.21 -4.65
CA ASP A 53 4.09 5.79 -3.31
C ASP A 53 2.69 5.88 -2.72
N LEU A 54 1.73 6.37 -3.51
CA LEU A 54 0.33 6.43 -3.08
C LEU A 54 -0.25 5.03 -2.83
N ALA A 55 0.08 4.05 -3.67
CA ALA A 55 -0.34 2.67 -3.47
C ALA A 55 0.19 2.08 -2.16
N ILE A 56 1.44 2.39 -1.78
CA ILE A 56 2.03 1.99 -0.49
C ILE A 56 1.26 2.63 0.67
N LEU A 57 0.94 3.93 0.58
CA LEU A 57 0.16 4.62 1.62
C LEU A 57 -1.25 4.05 1.78
N MET A 58 -1.96 3.82 0.67
CA MET A 58 -3.30 3.22 0.69
C MET A 58 -3.29 1.82 1.30
N TYR A 59 -2.28 1.01 0.98
CA TYR A 59 -2.14 -0.33 1.53
C TYR A 59 -1.80 -0.30 3.03
N ALA A 60 -0.88 0.57 3.44
CA ALA A 60 -0.54 0.75 4.86
C ALA A 60 -1.75 1.24 5.68
N ALA A 61 -2.49 2.20 5.14
CA ALA A 61 -3.73 2.70 5.75
C ALA A 61 -4.78 1.59 5.89
N HIS A 62 -4.93 0.75 4.86
CA HIS A 62 -5.83 -0.40 4.90
C HIS A 62 -5.47 -1.37 6.03
N LEU A 63 -4.18 -1.70 6.20
CA LEU A 63 -3.70 -2.56 7.30
C LEU A 63 -3.91 -1.93 8.68
N TYR A 64 -3.79 -0.61 8.79
CA TYR A 64 -4.06 0.12 10.04
C TYR A 64 -5.53 0.07 10.44
N SER A 65 -6.42 0.31 9.48
CA SER A 65 -7.86 0.31 9.70
C SER A 65 -8.46 -1.09 9.87
N ASN A 66 -7.88 -2.10 9.23
CA ASN A 66 -8.36 -3.48 9.26
C ASN A 66 -7.30 -4.37 9.93
N ARG A 67 -7.42 -4.53 11.25
CA ARG A 67 -6.42 -5.21 12.10
C ARG A 67 -6.64 -6.72 12.24
N GLU A 68 -7.67 -7.24 11.59
CA GLU A 68 -8.06 -8.65 11.64
C GLU A 68 -8.22 -9.18 10.21
N ALA A 69 -7.91 -10.45 10.01
CA ALA A 69 -8.09 -11.11 8.71
C ALA A 69 -9.57 -11.35 8.37
N THR A 70 -10.45 -11.23 9.35
CA THR A 70 -11.87 -11.52 9.24
C THR A 70 -12.65 -10.41 9.92
N THR A 71 -13.75 -9.99 9.32
CA THR A 71 -14.73 -9.10 9.94
C THR A 71 -16.13 -9.72 9.76
N TYR A 72 -16.99 -9.60 10.76
CA TYR A 72 -18.37 -10.07 10.68
C TYR A 72 -19.31 -8.89 10.52
N GLY A 73 -20.15 -8.91 9.48
CA GLY A 73 -21.19 -7.89 9.26
C GLY A 73 -20.74 -6.59 8.56
N THR A 74 -19.45 -6.43 8.25
CA THR A 74 -18.94 -5.26 7.52
C THR A 74 -18.93 -5.52 6.01
N GLN A 75 -19.55 -4.64 5.23
CA GLN A 75 -19.45 -4.66 3.77
C GLN A 75 -18.26 -3.80 3.32
N VAL A 76 -17.33 -4.40 2.57
CA VAL A 76 -16.20 -3.69 1.97
C VAL A 76 -16.43 -3.63 0.46
N TYR A 77 -16.37 -2.42 -0.10
CA TYR A 77 -16.50 -2.18 -1.53
C TYR A 77 -15.14 -1.83 -2.12
N SER A 78 -14.80 -2.42 -3.27
CA SER A 78 -13.68 -1.95 -4.08
C SER A 78 -14.06 -0.64 -4.75
N LEU A 79 -13.26 0.39 -4.57
CA LEU A 79 -13.43 1.67 -5.27
C LEU A 79 -12.68 1.65 -6.62
N PRO A 80 -13.18 2.36 -7.64
CA PRO A 80 -12.38 2.70 -8.82
C PRO A 80 -11.13 3.49 -8.42
N LEU A 81 -10.03 3.30 -9.17
CA LEU A 81 -8.71 3.91 -8.90
C LEU A 81 -8.09 3.37 -7.60
N GLY A 82 -8.25 2.07 -7.37
CA GLY A 82 -7.66 1.37 -6.24
C GLY A 82 -6.15 1.14 -6.38
N VAL A 83 -5.57 0.45 -5.40
CA VAL A 83 -4.14 0.08 -5.40
C VAL A 83 -3.73 -0.59 -6.71
N GLU A 84 -4.56 -1.51 -7.24
CA GLU A 84 -4.26 -2.24 -8.48
C GLU A 84 -4.26 -1.31 -9.70
N ASP A 85 -5.16 -0.32 -9.76
CA ASP A 85 -5.21 0.63 -10.87
C ASP A 85 -3.95 1.51 -10.88
N LEU A 86 -3.49 1.96 -9.70
CA LEU A 86 -2.30 2.79 -9.53
C LEU A 86 -1.02 2.09 -9.99
N ILE A 87 -0.91 0.79 -9.76
CA ILE A 87 0.30 0.01 -10.10
C ILE A 87 0.17 -0.76 -11.42
N SER A 88 -0.98 -0.67 -12.10
CA SER A 88 -1.30 -1.46 -13.30
C SER A 88 -0.24 -1.39 -14.39
N ALA A 89 0.43 -0.24 -14.54
CA ALA A 89 1.49 -0.04 -15.53
C ALA A 89 2.77 -0.85 -15.24
N TRP A 90 2.99 -1.28 -14.00
CA TRP A 90 4.16 -2.04 -13.56
C TRP A 90 3.83 -3.43 -13.04
N SER A 91 2.55 -3.72 -12.79
CA SER A 91 2.14 -5.03 -12.34
C SER A 91 2.43 -6.04 -13.43
N PHE A 92 3.07 -7.16 -13.06
CA PHE A 92 3.24 -8.25 -14.01
C PHE A 92 1.87 -8.70 -14.49
N PRO A 93 1.64 -8.82 -15.80
CA PRO A 93 0.40 -9.41 -16.29
C PRO A 93 0.31 -10.82 -15.73
N VAL A 94 -0.71 -11.08 -14.90
CA VAL A 94 -1.19 -12.45 -14.73
C VAL A 94 -1.50 -12.90 -16.16
N PRO A 95 -0.88 -13.98 -16.68
CA PRO A 95 -1.22 -14.46 -18.00
C PRO A 95 -2.73 -14.65 -18.00
N LEU A 96 -3.42 -14.02 -18.95
CA LEU A 96 -4.84 -14.26 -19.19
C LEU A 96 -4.99 -15.76 -19.44
N ALA A 97 -5.24 -16.50 -18.37
CA ALA A 97 -5.58 -17.90 -18.45
C ALA A 97 -6.88 -17.92 -19.24
N ILE A 98 -6.74 -18.36 -20.49
CA ILE A 98 -7.79 -18.56 -21.47
C ILE A 98 -8.97 -19.21 -20.73
N ARG A 99 -10.07 -18.46 -20.59
CA ARG A 99 -11.37 -18.97 -20.15
C ARG A 99 -12.13 -19.49 -21.35
#